data_AF-A0A1S6JGJ6-F1
#
_entry.id   AF-A0A1S6JGJ6-F1
#
_cell.length_a   1.000
_cell.length_b   1.000
_cell.length_c   1.000
_cell.angle_alpha   90.00
_cell.angle_beta   90.00
_cell.angle_gamma   90.00
#
_symmetry.space_group_name_H-M   'P 1'
#
loop_
_entity.id
_entity.type
_entity.pdbx_description
1 polymer ?
#
loop_
_entity_poly.entity_id
_entity_poly.type
_entity_poly.pdbx_seq_one_letter_code
_entity_poly.pdbx_strand_id
1 'polypeptide(L)' 'MAAEVKMPVRLQMGDLPPYEVGTLTFDLSDGPDSFTTNLAAALRVAANEIERPTGNDEGEVPDAAAHG' A
#
# COMPACT_ATOMS: atom_id res chain seq x y z
N MET A 1 5.84 31.19 0.23
CA MET A 1 5.66 30.14 -0.79
C MET A 1 5.75 28.83 -0.05
N ALA A 2 4.66 28.08 0.01
CA ALA A 2 4.64 26.80 0.71
C ALA A 2 5.25 25.75 -0.23
N ALA A 3 6.24 25.00 0.25
CA ALA A 3 6.94 24.02 -0.56
C ALA A 3 6.33 22.64 -0.30
N GLU A 4 5.53 22.17 -1.25
CA GLU A 4 4.95 20.82 -1.23
C GLU A 4 6.00 19.80 -1.68
N VAL A 5 6.21 18.77 -0.87
CA VAL A 5 7.10 17.65 -1.19
C VAL A 5 6.27 16.38 -1.35
N LYS A 6 6.53 15.65 -2.43
CA LYS A 6 5.93 14.36 -2.74
C LYS A 6 7.00 13.28 -2.67
N MET A 7 6.82 12.31 -1.78
CA MET A 7 7.73 11.19 -1.59
C MET A 7 6.99 9.86 -1.86
N PRO A 8 7.41 9.06 -2.85
CA PRO A 8 6.84 7.74 -3.05
C PRO A 8 7.24 6.81 -1.89
N VAL A 9 6.29 6.03 -1.40
CA VAL A 9 6.51 5.01 -0.38
C VAL A 9 6.52 3.65 -1.06
N ARG A 10 7.61 2.90 -0.88
CA ARG A 10 7.79 1.56 -1.41
C ARG A 10 7.99 0.58 -0.28
N LEU A 11 7.29 -0.54 -0.33
CA LEU A 11 7.48 -1.65 0.59
C LEU A 11 8.27 -2.76 -0.08
N GLN A 12 9.25 -3.29 0.63
CA GLN A 12 10.00 -4.48 0.24
C GLN A 12 9.78 -5.56 1.30
N MET A 13 9.21 -6.69 0.90
CA MET A 13 8.93 -7.82 1.79
C MET A 13 9.79 -9.01 1.38
N GLY A 14 10.84 -9.28 2.16
CA GLY A 14 11.79 -10.35 1.86
C GLY A 14 12.46 -10.16 0.49
N ASP A 15 12.39 -11.19 -0.35
CA ASP A 15 12.98 -11.20 -1.69
C ASP A 15 12.03 -10.68 -2.78
N LEU A 16 10.81 -10.27 -2.43
CA LEU A 16 9.87 -9.70 -3.39
C LEU A 16 10.37 -8.33 -3.89
N PRO A 17 10.18 -8.03 -5.19
CA PRO A 17 10.53 -6.72 -5.72
C PRO A 17 9.75 -5.63 -4.98
N PRO A 18 10.37 -4.47 -4.73
CA PRO A 18 9.71 -3.38 -4.03
C PRO A 18 8.50 -2.91 -4.84
N TYR A 19 7.36 -2.78 -4.18
CA TYR A 19 6.14 -2.26 -4.78
C TYR A 19 5.75 -0.93 -4.16
N GLU A 20 5.20 -0.03 -4.97
CA GLU A 20 4.76 1.29 -4.53
C GLU A 20 3.39 1.17 -3.86
N VAL A 21 3.31 1.56 -2.59
CA VAL A 21 2.08 1.55 -1.81
C VAL A 21 1.36 2.89 -1.82
N GLY A 22 2.03 3.96 -2.24
CA GLY A 22 1.45 5.28 -2.35
C GLY A 22 2.48 6.40 -2.36
N THR A 23 1.99 7.64 -2.22
CA THR A 23 2.81 8.85 -2.16
C THR A 23 2.47 9.65 -0.91
N LEU A 24 3.48 9.94 -0.10
CA LEU A 24 3.40 10.90 1.00
C LEU A 24 3.50 12.31 0.44
N THR A 25 2.51 13.15 0.75
CA THR A 25 2.55 14.58 0.42
C THR A 25 2.62 15.37 1.72
N PHE A 26 3.57 16.28 1.83
CA PHE A 26 3.68 17.17 2.99
C PHE A 26 4.09 18.57 2.56
N ASP A 27 3.54 19.54 3.29
CA ASP A 27 3.90 20.93 3.16
C ASP A 27 5.04 21.25 4.13
N LEU A 28 6.17 21.74 3.61
CA LEU A 28 7.35 22.08 4.43
C LEU A 28 7.14 23.31 5.33
N SER A 29 6.06 24.05 5.14
CA SER A 29 5.70 25.18 6.01
C SER A 29 4.94 24.72 7.24
N ASP A 30 4.40 23.50 7.21
CA ASP A 30 3.70 22.87 8.33
C ASP A 30 4.73 22.09 9.15
N GLY A 31 4.77 22.35 10.45
CA GLY A 31 5.82 21.85 11.36
C GLY A 31 5.93 20.31 11.41
N PRO A 32 6.90 19.77 12.17
CA PRO A 32 7.21 18.33 12.23
C PRO A 32 6.02 17.44 12.67
N ASP A 33 5.01 17.99 13.33
CA ASP A 33 3.80 17.27 13.76
C ASP A 33 2.95 16.76 12.58
N SER A 34 2.83 17.56 11.52
CA SER A 34 2.08 17.18 10.31
C SER A 34 2.79 16.10 9.50
N PHE A 35 4.12 16.09 9.52
CA PHE A 35 4.89 15.00 8.92
C PHE A 35 4.59 13.65 9.61
N THR A 36 4.63 13.62 10.94
CA THR A 36 4.43 12.40 11.72
C THR A 36 3.02 11.83 11.51
N THR A 37 2.01 12.70 11.45
CA THR A 37 0.62 12.31 11.19
C THR A 37 0.44 11.70 9.80
N ASN A 38 0.99 12.35 8.76
CA ASN A 38 0.90 11.86 7.39
C ASN A 38 1.66 10.53 7.19
N LEU A 39 2.82 10.38 7.84
CA LEU A 39 3.60 9.14 7.81
C LEU A 39 2.82 7.98 8.45
N ALA A 40 2.21 8.20 9.61
CA ALA A 40 1.39 7.18 10.28
C ALA A 40 0.20 6.75 9.41
N ALA A 41 -0.45 7.69 8.72
CA ALA A 41 -1.54 7.39 7.79
C ALA A 41 -1.06 6.51 6.62
N ALA A 42 0.07 6.85 5.99
CA ALA A 42 0.61 6.05 4.89
C ALA A 42 1.03 4.65 5.33
N LEU A 43 1.67 4.50 6.49
CA LEU A 43 2.03 3.19 7.04
C LEU A 43 0.80 2.34 7.35
N ARG A 44 -0.30 2.95 7.81
CA ARG A 44 -1.57 2.24 8.04
C ARG A 44 -2.21 1.75 6.74
N VAL A 45 -2.19 2.57 5.68
CA VAL A 45 -2.65 2.15 4.35
C VAL A 45 -1.79 1.00 3.85
N ALA A 46 -0.47 1.12 3.98
CA ALA A 46 0.47 0.10 3.56
C ALA A 46 0.27 -1.23 4.33
N ALA A 47 0.02 -1.16 5.64
CA ALA A 47 -0.33 -2.33 6.44
C ALA A 47 -1.64 -2.97 5.97
N ASN A 48 -2.68 -2.18 5.71
CA ASN A 48 -3.96 -2.69 5.21
C ASN A 48 -3.85 -3.35 3.83
N GLU A 49 -2.96 -2.87 2.97
CA GLU A 49 -2.68 -3.51 1.66
C GLU A 49 -1.88 -4.81 1.81
N ILE A 50 -1.01 -4.94 2.82
CA ILE A 50 -0.32 -6.20 3.14
C ILE A 50 -1.30 -7.22 3.77
N GLU A 51 -2.16 -6.75 4.67
CA GLU A 51 -3.13 -7.58 5.39
C GLU A 51 -4.31 -8.01 4.51
N ARG A 52 -4.58 -7.30 3.42
CA ARG A 52 -5.43 -7.83 2.35
C ARG A 52 -4.68 -8.97 1.70
N PRO A 53 -5.09 -10.23 1.93
CA PRO A 53 -4.66 -11.28 1.02
C PRO A 53 -5.14 -10.81 -0.34
N THR A 54 -4.27 -10.76 -1.33
CA THR A 54 -4.69 -10.81 -2.72
C THR A 54 -5.58 -12.03 -2.83
N GLY A 55 -6.89 -11.83 -2.69
CA GLY A 55 -7.93 -12.81 -2.92
C GLY A 55 -8.02 -13.08 -4.41
N ASN A 56 -6.90 -13.48 -5.01
CA ASN A 56 -6.88 -14.32 -6.17
C ASN A 56 -7.02 -15.75 -5.66
N ASP A 57 -8.20 -16.05 -5.12
CA ASP A 57 -8.79 -17.38 -5.30
C ASP A 57 -9.31 -17.42 -6.75
N GLU A 58 -8.39 -17.22 -7.71
CA GLU A 58 -8.58 -17.64 -9.09
C GLU A 58 -8.44 -19.15 -9.07
N GLY A 59 -9.56 -19.78 -8.78
CA GLY A 59 -9.70 -21.22 -8.68
C GLY A 59 -11.18 -21.59 -8.69
N GLU A 60 -11.98 -20.95 -9.55
CA GLU A 60 -13.23 -21.55 -10.01
C GLU A 60 -12.85 -22.91 -10.59
N VAL A 61 -12.94 -23.95 -9.77
CA VAL A 61 -12.89 -25.34 -10.21
C VAL A 61 -14.09 -25.51 -11.14
N PRO A 62 -13.91 -25.73 -12.46
CA PRO A 62 -15.04 -26.16 -13.26
C PRO A 62 -15.47 -27.51 -12.68
N ASP A 63 -16.68 -27.55 -12.13
CA ASP A 63 -17.34 -28.75 -11.65
C ASP A 63 -17.49 -29.72 -12.85
N ALA A 64 -16.44 -30.49 -13.11
CA ALA A 64 -16.42 -31.60 -14.04
C ALA A 64 -17.09 -32.81 -13.36
N ALA A 65 -18.35 -32.66 -12.95
CA ALA A 65 -19.22 -33.75 -12.55
C ALA A 65 -20.45 -33.83 -13.44
N ALA A 66 -20.22 -33.83 -14.76
CA ALA A 66 -21.14 -34.39 -15.74
C ALA A 66 -20.52 -35.68 -16.34
N HIS A 67 -20.33 -36.68 -15.49
CA HIS A 67 -19.99 -38.05 -15.89
C HIS A 67 -20.99 -39.01 -15.26
N GLY A 68 -21.82 -39.66 -16.08
CA GLY A 68 -22.60 -40.85 -15.72
C GLY A 68 -24.10 -40.73 -15.93
#